data_AF-A0A6P5YJ39-F1
#
_entry.id   AF-A0A6P5YJ39-F1
#
_cell.length_a   1.000
_cell.length_b   1.000
_cell.length_c   1.000
_cell.angle_alpha   90.00
_cell.angle_beta   90.00
_cell.angle_gamma   90.00
#
_symmetry.space_group_name_H-M   'P 1'
#
loop_
_entity.id
_entity.type
_entity.pdbx_description
1 polymer ?
#
loop_
_entity_poly.entity_id
_entity_poly.type
_entity_poly.pdbx_seq_one_letter_code
_entity_poly.pdbx_strand_id
1 'polypeptide(L)'
;MVCSLFLLDSGQVEKVDPLLAWVNSEFGFKPIVYSSFFGGTQGDGLTKAIENLLKKTDDCELAVIDALAAAAHSLVIALGIFQGKLQIEEAIELIRLEEDLQVDKWGLVEGGHDVDIADLKVLISSATVFLGLLRRISISD
;
A
#
# COMPACT_ATOMS: atom_id res chain seq x y z
N MET A 1 14.36 8.45 13.80
CA MET A 1 14.42 7.07 14.33
C MET A 1 13.87 7.11 15.76
N VAL A 2 12.54 7.03 15.89
CA VAL A 2 11.87 6.92 17.20
C VAL A 2 11.41 5.47 17.33
N CYS A 3 11.80 4.85 18.42
CA CYS A 3 11.63 3.44 18.70
C CYS A 3 10.21 3.21 19.24
N SER A 4 9.26 2.80 18.40
CA SER A 4 7.92 2.38 18.81
C SER A 4 7.91 0.89 19.15
N LEU A 5 8.45 0.54 20.33
CA LEU A 5 8.39 -0.81 20.87
C LEU A 5 7.24 -0.84 21.92
N PHE A 6 6.28 -1.76 21.75
CA PHE A 6 5.30 -2.28 22.74
C PHE A 6 3.79 -2.02 22.62
N LEU A 7 3.23 -1.26 21.65
CA LEU A 7 1.76 -1.03 21.60
C LEU A 7 1.00 -1.41 20.32
N LEU A 8 1.66 -1.90 19.28
CA LEU A 8 1.11 -1.83 17.91
C LEU A 8 0.62 -3.16 17.32
N ASP A 9 0.79 -4.28 18.03
CA ASP A 9 0.55 -5.60 17.46
C ASP A 9 -0.92 -5.84 17.08
N SER A 10 -1.88 -5.49 17.96
CA SER A 10 -3.29 -5.85 17.72
C SER A 10 -3.96 -5.07 16.59
N GLY A 11 -3.71 -3.75 16.49
CA GLY A 11 -4.31 -2.90 15.46
C GLY A 11 -3.71 -3.14 14.08
N GLN A 12 -2.39 -3.39 14.02
CA GLN A 12 -1.72 -3.76 12.78
C GLN A 12 -2.19 -5.13 12.30
N VAL A 13 -2.29 -6.12 13.19
CA VAL A 13 -2.83 -7.45 12.84
C VAL A 13 -4.26 -7.32 12.30
N GLU A 14 -5.14 -6.58 12.98
CA GLU A 14 -6.54 -6.44 12.57
C GLU A 14 -6.70 -5.85 11.15
N LYS A 15 -5.95 -4.80 10.81
CA LYS A 15 -6.10 -4.12 9.51
C LYS A 15 -5.21 -4.67 8.40
N VAL A 16 -4.01 -5.17 8.72
CA VAL A 16 -3.02 -5.62 7.73
C VAL A 16 -3.21 -7.10 7.37
N ASP A 17 -3.59 -7.97 8.31
CA ASP A 17 -3.78 -9.40 8.01
C ASP A 17 -4.81 -9.68 6.90
N PRO A 18 -5.95 -8.96 6.80
CA PRO A 18 -6.87 -9.11 5.69
C PRO A 18 -6.20 -8.83 4.33
N LEU A 19 -5.30 -7.86 4.27
CA LEU A 19 -4.54 -7.55 3.06
C LEU A 19 -3.52 -8.65 2.74
N LEU A 20 -2.83 -9.18 3.75
CA LEU A 20 -1.89 -10.30 3.57
C LEU A 20 -2.60 -11.60 3.15
N ALA A 21 -3.80 -11.83 3.69
CA ALA A 21 -4.65 -12.95 3.30
C ALA A 21 -5.11 -12.82 1.84
N TRP A 22 -5.46 -11.61 1.41
CA TRP A 22 -5.74 -11.32 0.01
C TRP A 22 -4.52 -11.61 -0.88
N VAL A 23 -3.31 -11.16 -0.51
CA VAL A 23 -2.10 -11.46 -1.29
C VAL A 23 -1.89 -12.98 -1.42
N ASN A 24 -2.11 -13.74 -0.35
CA ASN A 24 -2.02 -15.19 -0.42
C ASN A 24 -3.08 -15.80 -1.35
N SER A 25 -4.31 -15.27 -1.34
CA SER A 25 -5.39 -15.72 -2.23
C SER A 25 -5.10 -15.39 -3.70
N GLU A 26 -4.55 -14.20 -3.97
CA GLU A 26 -4.33 -13.68 -5.32
C GLU A 26 -3.07 -14.26 -5.96
N PHE A 27 -1.98 -14.36 -5.21
CA PHE A 27 -0.67 -14.76 -5.71
C PHE A 27 -0.26 -16.17 -5.30
N GLY A 28 -1.01 -16.83 -4.40
CA GLY A 28 -0.70 -18.16 -3.88
C GLY A 28 0.40 -18.19 -2.82
N PHE A 29 0.91 -17.03 -2.38
CA PHE A 29 1.99 -16.92 -1.41
C PHE A 29 1.67 -15.87 -0.36
N LYS A 30 1.66 -16.27 0.93
CA LYS A 30 1.53 -15.34 2.05
C LYS A 30 2.86 -14.60 2.27
N PRO A 31 2.88 -13.26 2.32
CA PRO A 31 4.08 -12.50 2.67
C PRO A 31 4.58 -12.84 4.08
N ILE A 32 5.90 -12.84 4.24
CA ILE A 32 6.55 -13.03 5.54
C ILE A 32 6.54 -11.68 6.26
N VAL A 33 5.99 -11.67 7.48
CA VAL A 33 5.98 -10.50 8.37
C VAL A 33 7.16 -10.61 9.33
N TYR A 34 7.87 -9.51 9.51
CA TYR A 34 9.01 -9.41 10.41
C TYR A 34 8.70 -8.45 11.55
N SER A 35 9.02 -8.84 12.77
CA SER A 35 8.90 -8.00 13.98
C SER A 35 10.22 -7.38 14.43
N SER A 36 11.31 -7.61 13.68
CA SER A 36 12.64 -7.08 13.98
C SER A 36 13.10 -6.11 12.89
N PHE A 37 13.90 -5.12 13.28
CA PHE A 37 14.50 -4.15 12.36
C PHE A 37 15.39 -4.79 11.28
N PHE A 38 15.99 -5.94 11.58
CA PHE A 38 16.92 -6.62 10.66
C PHE A 38 16.21 -7.35 9.52
N GLY A 39 14.89 -7.54 9.61
CA GLY A 39 14.07 -8.10 8.53
C GLY A 39 14.61 -9.39 7.90
N GLY A 40 14.20 -9.64 6.67
CA GLY A 40 14.66 -10.75 5.85
C GLY A 40 14.13 -10.66 4.43
N THR A 41 14.48 -11.61 3.58
CA THR A 41 14.00 -11.68 2.20
C THR A 41 12.61 -12.31 2.14
N GLN A 42 11.78 -11.88 1.19
CA GLN A 42 10.56 -12.61 0.85
C GLN A 42 10.91 -13.90 0.11
N GLY A 43 10.01 -14.88 0.12
CA GLY A 43 10.23 -16.14 -0.60
C GLY A 43 10.18 -15.95 -2.12
N ASP A 44 11.05 -16.66 -2.85
CA ASP A 44 11.17 -16.57 -4.32
C ASP A 44 9.84 -16.72 -5.07
N GLY A 45 8.91 -17.52 -4.53
CA GLY A 45 7.58 -17.72 -5.10
C GLY A 45 6.79 -16.42 -5.20
N LEU A 46 6.71 -15.66 -4.10
CA LEU A 46 6.00 -14.37 -4.06
C LEU A 46 6.68 -13.35 -4.97
N THR A 47 8.01 -13.25 -4.91
CA THR A 47 8.77 -12.31 -5.73
C THR A 47 8.56 -12.56 -7.21
N LYS A 48 8.64 -13.82 -7.66
CA LYS A 48 8.38 -14.20 -9.06
C LYS A 48 6.93 -13.98 -9.47
N ALA A 49 5.97 -14.23 -8.58
CA ALA A 49 4.56 -14.00 -8.87
C ALA A 49 4.28 -12.52 -9.12
N ILE A 50 4.80 -11.63 -8.27
CA ILE A 50 4.70 -10.18 -8.43
C ILE A 50 5.46 -9.73 -9.69
N GLU A 51 6.68 -10.21 -9.92
CA GLU A 51 7.46 -9.89 -11.12
C GLU A 51 6.70 -10.25 -12.41
N ASN A 52 6.04 -11.42 -12.43
CA ASN A 52 5.22 -11.84 -13.55
C ASN A 52 3.96 -10.99 -13.75
N LEU A 53 3.38 -10.44 -12.68
CA LEU A 53 2.30 -9.46 -12.79
C LEU A 53 2.81 -8.17 -13.42
N LEU A 54 3.92 -7.62 -12.91
CA LEU A 54 4.51 -6.37 -13.41
C LEU A 54 4.98 -6.48 -14.86
N LYS A 55 5.42 -7.65 -15.32
CA LYS A 55 5.78 -7.87 -16.74
C LYS A 55 4.59 -7.88 -17.69
N LYS A 56 3.36 -8.03 -17.18
CA LYS A 56 2.14 -8.05 -17.99
C LYS A 56 1.48 -6.68 -18.12
N THR A 57 1.90 -5.71 -17.31
CA THR A 57 1.38 -4.34 -17.38
C THR A 57 2.03 -3.58 -18.53
N ASP A 58 1.31 -2.63 -19.10
CA ASP A 58 1.90 -1.67 -20.03
C ASP A 58 2.72 -0.58 -19.29
N ASP A 59 3.41 0.28 -20.05
CA ASP A 59 4.27 1.34 -19.49
C ASP A 59 3.50 2.33 -18.60
N CYS A 60 2.25 2.63 -18.96
CA CYS A 60 1.41 3.57 -18.22
C CYS A 60 0.88 2.94 -16.92
N GLU A 61 0.45 1.68 -16.98
CA GLU A 61 0.06 0.90 -15.82
C GLU A 61 1.23 0.70 -14.85
N LEU A 62 2.43 0.44 -15.37
CA LEU A 62 3.62 0.32 -14.54
C LEU A 62 3.97 1.65 -13.86
N ALA A 63 3.84 2.78 -14.57
CA ALA A 63 4.01 4.12 -13.99
C ALA A 63 2.98 4.42 -12.88
N VAL A 64 1.73 3.96 -13.03
CA VAL A 64 0.72 4.04 -11.95
C VAL A 64 1.17 3.24 -10.73
N ILE A 65 1.60 1.99 -10.92
CA ILE A 65 2.03 1.13 -9.81
C ILE A 65 3.22 1.75 -9.09
N ASP A 66 4.19 2.30 -9.83
CA ASP A 66 5.36 2.98 -9.26
C ASP A 66 4.95 4.21 -8.42
N ALA A 67 4.10 5.09 -8.97
CA ALA A 67 3.60 6.26 -8.26
C ALA A 67 2.83 5.89 -6.98
N LEU A 68 1.97 4.88 -7.05
CA LEU A 68 1.22 4.38 -5.89
C LEU A 68 2.17 3.75 -4.84
N ALA A 69 3.15 2.95 -5.28
CA ALA A 69 4.09 2.31 -4.37
C ALA A 69 5.02 3.33 -3.69
N ALA A 70 5.44 4.37 -4.42
CA ALA A 70 6.21 5.47 -3.87
C ALA A 70 5.42 6.27 -2.84
N ALA A 71 4.15 6.58 -3.11
CA ALA A 71 3.29 7.31 -2.16
C ALA A 71 2.88 6.48 -0.95
N ALA A 72 2.59 5.19 -1.14
CA ALA A 72 2.17 4.28 -0.07
C ALA A 72 3.33 3.67 0.71
N HIS A 73 4.56 3.79 0.21
CA HIS A 73 5.75 3.09 0.71
C HIS A 73 5.53 1.56 0.80
N SER A 74 4.62 1.03 -0.04
CA SER A 74 4.17 -0.36 0.02
C SER A 74 3.66 -0.82 -1.35
N LEU A 75 4.39 -1.77 -1.94
CA LEU A 75 3.97 -2.40 -3.20
C LEU A 75 2.68 -3.20 -3.04
N VAL A 76 2.43 -3.80 -1.87
CA VAL A 76 1.21 -4.57 -1.62
C VAL A 76 -0.03 -3.67 -1.64
N ILE A 77 0.05 -2.49 -1.03
CA ILE A 77 -1.05 -1.51 -1.05
C ILE A 77 -1.25 -0.99 -2.48
N ALA A 78 -0.15 -0.65 -3.18
CA ALA A 78 -0.22 -0.22 -4.57
C ALA A 78 -0.90 -1.24 -5.48
N LEU A 79 -0.52 -2.53 -5.37
CA LEU A 79 -1.16 -3.62 -6.11
C LEU A 79 -2.61 -3.84 -5.68
N GLY A 80 -2.94 -3.60 -4.41
CA GLY A 80 -4.31 -3.64 -3.90
C GLY A 80 -5.21 -2.60 -4.58
N ILE A 81 -4.73 -1.37 -4.75
CA ILE A 81 -5.44 -0.33 -5.50
C ILE A 81 -5.49 -0.69 -6.98
N PHE A 82 -4.35 -1.10 -7.56
CA PHE A 82 -4.25 -1.46 -8.98
C PHE A 82 -5.24 -2.56 -9.35
N GLN A 83 -5.39 -3.61 -8.54
CA GLN A 83 -6.35 -4.69 -8.79
C GLN A 83 -7.78 -4.39 -8.29
N GLY A 84 -8.04 -3.19 -7.76
CA GLY A 84 -9.35 -2.77 -7.27
C GLY A 84 -9.76 -3.42 -5.94
N LYS A 85 -8.83 -4.05 -5.22
CA LYS A 85 -9.04 -4.62 -3.88
C LYS A 85 -9.18 -3.54 -2.80
N LEU A 86 -8.47 -2.42 -2.95
CA LEU A 86 -8.51 -1.29 -2.01
C LEU A 86 -9.08 -0.06 -2.69
N GLN A 87 -9.98 0.62 -1.99
CA GLN A 87 -10.37 1.99 -2.32
C GLN A 87 -9.36 3.00 -1.78
N ILE A 88 -9.44 4.24 -2.25
CA ILE A 88 -8.49 5.31 -1.91
C ILE A 88 -8.46 5.54 -0.39
N GLU A 89 -9.62 5.64 0.25
CA GLU A 89 -9.74 5.91 1.68
C GLU A 89 -9.18 4.76 2.52
N GLU A 90 -9.49 3.52 2.14
CA GLU A 90 -8.97 2.32 2.81
C GLU A 90 -7.44 2.23 2.69
N ALA A 91 -6.90 2.56 1.52
CA ALA A 91 -5.45 2.57 1.32
C ALA A 91 -4.77 3.64 2.17
N ILE A 92 -5.31 4.86 2.22
CA ILE A 92 -4.75 5.95 3.03
C ILE A 92 -4.77 5.59 4.52
N GLU A 93 -5.85 4.99 5.00
CA GLU A 93 -5.97 4.51 6.38
C GLU A 93 -4.92 3.43 6.69
N LEU A 94 -4.65 2.51 5.76
CA LEU A 94 -3.61 1.49 5.93
C LEU A 94 -2.20 2.07 5.91
N ILE A 95 -1.93 3.03 5.02
CA ILE A 95 -0.63 3.69 4.89
C ILE A 95 -0.30 4.46 6.18
N ARG A 96 -1.30 5.14 6.74
CA ARG A 96 -1.14 6.02 7.91
C ARG A 96 -1.43 5.36 9.25
N LEU A 97 -1.79 4.08 9.27
CA LEU A 97 -2.26 3.38 10.46
C LEU A 97 -1.42 3.65 11.71
N GLU A 98 -0.10 3.55 11.56
CA GLU A 98 0.84 3.79 12.66
C GLU A 98 0.87 5.25 13.12
N GLU A 99 0.91 6.17 12.17
CA GLU A 99 1.00 7.60 12.44
C GLU A 99 -0.28 8.12 13.07
N ASP A 100 -1.45 7.68 12.59
CA ASP A 100 -2.74 8.09 13.12
C ASP A 100 -2.93 7.57 14.56
N LEU A 101 -2.46 6.35 14.87
CA LEU A 101 -2.42 5.85 16.27
C LEU A 101 -1.50 6.68 17.16
N GLN A 102 -0.39 7.19 16.62
CA GLN A 102 0.49 8.09 17.35
C GLN A 102 -0.16 9.46 17.55
N VAL A 103 -0.85 10.00 16.54
CA VAL A 103 -1.60 11.26 16.64
C VAL A 103 -2.71 11.17 17.69
N ASP A 104 -3.46 10.07 17.74
CA ASP A 104 -4.50 9.85 18.74
C ASP A 104 -3.95 9.89 20.18
N LYS A 105 -2.73 9.37 20.36
CA LYS A 105 -2.10 9.29 21.68
C LYS A 105 -1.34 10.56 22.07
N TRP A 106 -0.69 11.22 21.12
CA TRP A 106 0.30 12.28 21.37
C TRP A 106 -0.12 13.65 20.83
N GLY A 107 -1.25 13.72 20.13
CA GLY A 107 -1.78 14.93 19.54
C GLY A 107 -1.32 15.16 18.10
N LEU A 108 -2.13 15.94 17.38
CA LEU A 108 -1.84 16.39 16.02
C LEU A 108 -0.76 17.47 16.03
N VAL A 109 0.14 17.42 15.05
CA VAL A 109 1.09 18.49 14.74
C VAL A 109 0.62 19.23 13.50
N GLU A 110 0.08 20.42 13.68
CA GLU A 110 -0.36 21.30 12.59
C GLU A 110 0.80 21.70 11.67
N GLY A 111 0.55 21.76 10.37
CA GLY A 111 1.55 22.02 9.33
C GLY A 111 2.47 20.85 9.00
N GLY A 112 2.43 19.77 9.78
CA GLY A 112 3.12 18.51 9.49
C GLY A 112 2.12 17.45 9.02
N HIS A 113 1.40 16.85 9.98
CA HIS A 113 0.53 15.70 9.69
C HIS A 113 -0.62 16.05 8.73
N ASP A 114 -1.20 17.24 8.82
CA ASP A 114 -2.30 17.68 7.96
C ASP A 114 -1.85 17.91 6.49
N VAL A 115 -0.66 18.46 6.30
CA VAL A 115 -0.03 18.62 4.98
C VAL A 115 0.32 17.25 4.40
N ASP A 116 0.91 16.36 5.20
CA ASP A 116 1.27 15.00 4.77
C ASP A 116 0.02 14.19 4.35
N ILE A 117 -1.09 14.31 5.10
CA ILE A 117 -2.38 13.71 4.73
C ILE A 117 -2.89 14.28 3.40
N ALA A 118 -2.81 15.60 3.21
CA ALA A 118 -3.29 16.24 2.00
C ALA A 118 -2.47 15.83 0.76
N ASP A 119 -1.14 15.77 0.90
CA ASP A 119 -0.24 15.36 -0.17
C ASP A 119 -0.46 13.88 -0.54
N LEU A 120 -0.55 13.00 0.47
CA LEU A 120 -0.84 11.59 0.27
C LEU A 120 -2.16 11.37 -0.48
N LYS A 121 -3.22 12.13 -0.11
CA LYS A 121 -4.50 12.09 -0.82
C LYS A 121 -4.36 12.46 -2.28
N VAL A 122 -3.60 13.50 -2.60
CA VAL A 122 -3.38 13.93 -3.98
C VAL A 122 -2.63 12.86 -4.77
N LEU A 123 -1.56 12.32 -4.21
CA LEU A 123 -0.72 11.32 -4.88
C LEU A 123 -1.49 10.03 -5.17
N ILE A 124 -2.19 9.48 -4.17
CA ILE A 124 -2.97 8.24 -4.34
C ILE A 124 -4.16 8.47 -5.28
N SER A 125 -4.89 9.57 -5.12
CA SER A 125 -6.09 9.83 -5.92
C SER A 125 -5.75 10.10 -7.39
N SER A 126 -4.71 10.89 -7.67
CA SER A 126 -4.32 11.22 -9.05
C SER A 126 -3.88 9.99 -9.82
N ALA A 127 -3.05 9.12 -9.22
CA ALA A 127 -2.63 7.86 -9.83
C ALA A 127 -3.82 6.91 -10.05
N THR A 128 -4.74 6.82 -9.09
CA THR A 128 -5.94 5.98 -9.20
C THR A 128 -6.89 6.47 -10.29
N VAL A 129 -7.08 7.80 -10.43
CA VAL A 129 -7.88 8.38 -11.52
C VAL A 129 -7.24 8.09 -12.88
N PHE A 130 -5.91 8.24 -12.99
CA PHE A 130 -5.20 7.95 -14.23
C PHE A 130 -5.38 6.48 -14.65
N LEU A 131 -5.24 5.54 -13.71
CA LEU A 131 -5.53 4.12 -13.95
C LEU A 131 -6.95 3.89 -14.46
N GLY A 132 -7.93 4.55 -13.84
CA GLY A 132 -9.34 4.46 -14.25
C GLY A 132 -9.57 4.97 -15.68
N LEU A 133 -8.84 6.01 -16.10
CA LEU A 133 -8.91 6.52 -17.47
C LEU A 133 -8.28 5.54 -18.47
N LEU A 134 -7.10 4.99 -18.17
CA LEU A 134 -6.41 4.00 -19.02
C LEU A 134 -7.33 2.81 -19.33
N ARG A 135 -7.96 2.26 -18.29
CA ARG A 135 -8.86 1.10 -18.43
C ARG A 135 -10.16 1.38 -19.18
N ARG A 136 -10.63 2.63 -19.18
CA ARG A 136 -11.80 3.02 -19.99
C ARG A 136 -11.46 3.13 -21.47
N ILE A 137 -10.28 3.65 -21.77
CA ILE A 137 -9.79 3.78 -23.15
C ILE A 137 -9.58 2.39 -23.75
N SER A 138 -8.95 1.47 -23.02
CA SER A 138 -8.70 0.10 -23.49
C SER A 138 -9.97 -0.73 -23.76
N ILE A 139 -11.14 -0.33 -23.26
CA ILE A 139 -12.44 -1.00 -23.52
C ILE A 139 -13.12 -0.42 -24.77
N SER A 140 -12.71 0.76 -25.23
CA SER A 140 -13.36 1.49 -26.33
C SER A 140 -12.73 1.20 -27.71
N ASP A 141 -11.66 0.41 -27.76
CA ASP A 141 -10.98 -0.10 -28.95
C ASP A 141 -11.34 -1.59 -29.20
#